data_AF-A0A932K3X9-F1
#
_entry.id   AF-A0A932K3X9-F1
#
_cell.length_a   1.000
_cell.length_b   1.000
_cell.length_c   1.000
_cell.angle_alpha   90.00
_cell.angle_beta   90.00
_cell.angle_gamma   90.00
#
_symmetry.space_group_name_H-M   'P 1'
#
loop_
_entity.id
_entity.type
_entity.pdbx_description
1 polymer ?
#
loop_
_entity_poly.entity_id
_entity_poly.type
_entity_poly.pdbx_seq_one_letter_code
_entity_poly.pdbx_strand_id
1 'polypeptide(L)'
;MPGRLYGKELYQRLKDKHVPIDRVSDHGISVGIYFHDPDGNGIEVSYELPRSHWLRQEAIFSGEERLRGRFPGPWDEHLAEQELALR
;
A
#
# COMPACT_ATOMS: atom_id res chain seq x y z
N MET A 1 -23.17 -0.08 -0.86
CA MET A 1 -22.36 -0.64 0.24
C MET A 1 -21.12 0.22 0.36
N PRO A 2 -20.90 1.00 1.44
CA PRO A 2 -19.66 1.74 1.57
C PRO A 2 -18.51 0.73 1.58
N GLY A 3 -17.60 0.86 0.61
CA GLY A 3 -16.54 -0.10 0.34
C GLY A 3 -15.70 -0.32 1.59
N ARG A 4 -15.73 -1.53 2.13
CA ARG A 4 -14.87 -1.96 3.23
C ARG A 4 -13.42 -1.79 2.76
N LEU A 5 -12.68 -0.90 3.39
CA LEU A 5 -11.27 -0.66 3.06
C LEU A 5 -10.43 -1.79 3.64
N TYR A 6 -10.46 -2.96 2.99
CA TYR A 6 -9.82 -4.19 3.46
C TYR A 6 -8.33 -4.02 3.79
N GLY A 7 -7.63 -3.15 3.06
CA GLY A 7 -6.24 -2.80 3.38
C GLY A 7 -6.08 -2.17 4.77
N LYS A 8 -6.98 -1.24 5.17
CA LYS A 8 -6.92 -0.57 6.49
C LYS A 8 -7.15 -1.57 7.62
N GLU A 9 -8.10 -2.47 7.41
CA GLU A 9 -8.40 -3.52 8.38
C GLU A 9 -7.22 -4.49 8.55
N LEU A 10 -6.59 -4.91 7.46
CA LEU A 10 -5.38 -5.73 7.52
C LEU A 10 -4.26 -5.00 8.28
N TYR A 11 -3.98 -3.75 7.91
CA TYR A 11 -2.92 -2.96 8.54
C TYR A 11 -3.12 -2.90 10.06
N GLN A 12 -4.35 -2.58 10.51
CA GLN A 12 -4.65 -2.54 11.93
C GLN A 12 -4.44 -3.90 12.61
N ARG A 13 -4.88 -4.99 11.97
CA ARG A 13 -4.68 -6.35 12.50
C ARG A 13 -3.22 -6.73 12.64
N LEU A 14 -2.36 -6.33 11.70
CA LEU A 14 -0.91 -6.55 11.78
C LEU A 14 -0.33 -5.82 12.98
N LYS A 15 -0.71 -4.54 13.17
CA LYS A 15 -0.28 -3.73 14.33
C LYS A 15 -0.77 -4.34 15.65
N ASP A 16 -2.05 -4.72 15.75
CA ASP A 16 -2.64 -5.31 16.96
C ASP A 16 -1.96 -6.64 17.35
N LYS A 17 -1.52 -7.41 16.35
CA LYS A 17 -0.77 -8.66 16.54
C LYS A 17 0.73 -8.46 16.68
N HIS A 18 1.21 -7.21 16.69
CA HIS A 18 2.64 -6.88 16.77
C HIS A 18 3.47 -7.54 15.65
N VAL A 19 2.88 -7.73 14.47
CA VAL A 19 3.59 -8.21 13.29
C VAL A 19 4.39 -7.04 12.72
N PRO A 20 5.72 -7.14 12.58
CA PRO A 20 6.53 -6.11 11.95
C PRO A 20 6.11 -5.91 10.50
N ILE A 21 5.93 -4.65 10.10
CA ILE A 21 5.71 -4.28 8.70
C ILE A 21 7.04 -3.81 8.15
N ASP A 22 7.58 -4.51 7.17
CA ASP A 22 8.88 -4.18 6.59
C ASP A 22 8.77 -2.98 5.66
N ARG A 23 7.67 -2.94 4.89
CA ARG A 23 7.44 -1.85 3.93
C ARG A 23 5.98 -1.63 3.61
N VAL A 24 5.63 -0.37 3.33
CA VAL A 24 4.42 -0.02 2.58
C VAL A 24 4.84 0.75 1.33
N SER A 25 4.31 0.39 0.15
CA SER A 25 4.66 1.03 -1.11
C SER A 25 3.42 1.50 -1.87
N ASP A 26 3.42 2.77 -2.29
CA ASP A 26 2.38 3.34 -3.17
C ASP A 26 2.84 3.27 -4.64
N HIS A 27 2.14 2.44 -5.42
CA HIS A 27 2.37 2.25 -6.85
C HIS A 27 1.44 3.12 -7.72
N GLY A 28 0.66 4.03 -7.13
CA GLY A 28 -0.25 4.98 -7.79
C GLY A 28 -1.65 4.43 -8.06
N ILE A 29 -1.74 3.17 -8.52
CA ILE A 29 -3.03 2.45 -8.69
C ILE A 29 -3.27 1.39 -7.62
N SER A 30 -2.22 1.01 -6.90
CA SER A 30 -2.23 0.01 -5.83
C SER A 30 -1.30 0.43 -4.69
N VAL A 31 -1.61 -0.02 -3.48
CA VAL A 31 -0.73 0.05 -2.32
C VAL A 31 -0.35 -1.37 -1.90
N GLY A 32 0.93 -1.63 -1.68
CA GLY A 32 1.46 -2.92 -1.22
C GLY A 32 1.95 -2.83 0.22
N ILE A 33 1.52 -3.75 1.08
CA ILE A 33 2.03 -3.93 2.45
C ILE A 33 2.87 -5.21 2.49
N TYR A 34 4.11 -5.08 2.93
CA TYR A 34 5.11 -6.17 2.99
C TYR A 34 5.40 -6.51 4.45
N PHE A 35 5.34 -7.80 4.78
CA PHE A 35 5.64 -8.34 6.11
C PHE A 35 6.05 -9.82 5.99
N HIS A 36 6.56 -10.42 7.07
CA HIS A 36 6.87 -11.85 7.12
C HIS A 36 5.82 -12.65 7.90
N ASP A 37 5.58 -13.89 7.46
CA ASP A 37 4.86 -14.88 8.27
C ASP A 37 5.76 -15.46 9.38
N PRO A 38 5.22 -16.27 10.31
CA PRO A 38 6.01 -16.89 11.37
C PRO A 38 7.13 -17.82 10.89
N ASP A 39 7.03 -18.35 9.67
CA ASP A 39 8.05 -19.21 9.06
C ASP A 39 9.13 -18.39 8.34
N GLY A 40 8.98 -17.06 8.28
CA GLY A 40 9.91 -16.13 7.65
C GLY A 40 9.63 -15.92 6.16
N ASN A 41 8.54 -16.44 5.59
CA ASN A 41 8.19 -16.17 4.20
C ASN A 41 7.74 -14.72 4.05
N GLY A 42 8.29 -14.03 3.04
CA GLY A 42 7.84 -12.69 2.68
C GLY A 42 6.44 -12.74 2.09
N ILE A 43 5.53 -11.95 2.66
CA ILE A 43 4.16 -11.76 2.19
C ILE A 43 4.01 -10.32 1.70
N GLU A 44 3.37 -10.19 0.53
CA GLU A 44 2.86 -8.92 0.03
C GLU A 44 1.33 -8.99 -0.03
N VAL A 45 0.67 -8.00 0.57
CA VAL A 45 -0.75 -7.77 0.33
C VAL A 45 -0.94 -6.47 -0.40
N SER A 46 -1.44 -6.58 -1.63
CA SER A 46 -1.74 -5.45 -2.49
C SER A 46 -3.23 -5.11 -2.44
N TYR A 47 -3.54 -3.83 -2.30
CA TYR A 47 -4.89 -3.30 -2.46
C TYR A 47 -4.91 -2.32 -3.62
N GLU A 48 -5.83 -2.54 -4.57
CA GLU A 48 -5.96 -1.73 -5.77
C GLU A 48 -7.17 -0.79 -5.69
N LEU A 49 -7.04 0.39 -6.29
CA LEU A 49 -8.19 1.27 -6.50
C LEU A 49 -9.22 0.61 -7.44
N PRO A 50 -10.50 0.98 -7.36
CA PRO A 50 -11.48 0.54 -8.36
C PRO A 50 -11.01 0.91 -9.77
N ARG A 51 -11.29 0.04 -10.76
CA ARG A 51 -10.82 0.21 -12.14
C ARG A 51 -11.18 1.58 -12.77
N SER A 52 -12.28 2.19 -12.35
CA SER A 52 -12.73 3.53 -12.77
C SER A 52 -11.82 4.67 -12.31
N HIS A 53 -10.99 4.43 -11.30
CA HIS A 53 -10.01 5.39 -10.77
C HIS A 53 -8.62 5.21 -11.39
N TRP A 54 -8.44 4.20 -12.24
CA TRP A 54 -7.17 3.99 -12.93
C TRP A 54 -7.02 5.02 -14.05
N LEU A 55 -5.78 5.34 -14.38
CA LEU A 55 -5.48 6.16 -15.54
C LEU A 55 -5.85 5.42 -16.83
N ARG A 56 -5.88 6.16 -17.95
CA ARG A 56 -6.06 5.52 -19.26
C ARG A 56 -4.89 4.58 -19.54
N GLN A 57 -5.14 3.54 -20.33
CA GLN A 57 -4.21 2.42 -20.49
C GLN A 57 -2.80 2.85 -20.92
N GLU A 58 -2.70 3.93 -21.68
CA GLU A 58 -1.45 4.49 -22.18
C GLU A 58 -0.57 5.08 -21.06
N ALA A 59 -1.17 5.47 -19.93
CA ALA A 59 -0.51 6.15 -18.82
C ALA A 59 -0.45 5.36 -17.50
N ILE A 60 -1.08 4.16 -17.42
CA ILE A 60 -1.11 3.36 -16.18
C ILE A 60 0.31 3.00 -15.67
N PHE A 61 1.26 2.81 -16.59
CA PHE A 61 2.64 2.41 -16.26
C PHE A 61 3.70 3.45 -16.63
N SER A 62 3.32 4.57 -17.25
CA SER A 62 4.27 5.64 -17.54
C SER A 62 4.61 6.38 -16.25
N GLY A 63 5.90 6.59 -16.00
CA GLY A 63 6.39 7.15 -14.74
C GLY A 63 5.90 8.58 -14.43
N GLU A 64 5.39 9.29 -15.44
CA GLU A 64 4.96 10.69 -15.33
C GLU A 64 3.60 10.85 -14.62
N GLU A 65 2.73 9.83 -14.64
CA GLU A 65 1.43 9.87 -13.95
C GLU A 65 1.33 8.86 -12.77
N ARG A 66 2.44 8.51 -12.11
CA ARG A 66 2.34 7.82 -10.80
C ARG A 66 1.82 8.80 -9.74
N LEU A 67 0.52 9.05 -9.76
CA LEU A 67 -0.20 9.85 -8.78
C LEU A 67 -0.18 9.12 -7.42
N ARG A 68 0.90 9.32 -6.65
CA ARG A 68 1.02 8.87 -5.26
C ARG A 68 0.11 9.68 -4.34
N GLY A 69 -0.13 9.17 -3.13
CA GLY A 69 -0.96 9.81 -2.12
C GLY A 69 -2.46 9.61 -2.35
N ARG A 70 -2.84 8.69 -3.25
CA ARG A 70 -4.25 8.33 -3.52
C ARG A 70 -4.81 7.32 -2.51
N PHE A 71 -3.97 6.83 -1.60
CA PHE A 71 -4.30 5.86 -0.57
C PHE A 71 -4.15 6.45 0.84
N PRO A 72 -4.97 7.42 1.25
CA PRO A 72 -4.89 7.96 2.62
C PRO A 72 -5.24 6.87 3.63
N GLY A 73 -4.34 6.59 4.58
CA GLY A 73 -4.52 5.46 5.49
C GLY A 73 -3.56 5.42 6.67
N PRO A 74 -3.75 4.44 7.58
CA PRO A 74 -2.93 4.30 8.77
C PRO A 74 -1.45 3.98 8.47
N TRP A 75 -1.12 3.70 7.20
CA TRP A 75 0.24 3.47 6.70
C TRP A 75 0.97 4.75 6.25
N ASP A 76 0.38 5.93 6.39
CA ASP A 76 1.00 7.20 5.98
C ASP A 76 2.37 7.43 6.66
N GLU A 77 2.52 6.98 7.92
CA GLU A 77 3.79 7.04 8.65
C GLU A 77 4.89 6.20 7.96
N HIS A 78 4.56 4.97 7.53
CA HIS A 78 5.52 4.07 6.89
C HIS A 78 5.89 4.55 5.48
N LEU A 79 4.95 5.20 4.78
CA LEU A 79 5.25 5.85 3.49
C LEU A 79 6.22 7.02 3.68
N ALA A 80 6.01 7.85 4.70
CA ALA A 80 6.87 9.01 5.00
C ALA A 80 8.29 8.58 5.43
N GLU A 81 8.41 7.58 6.31
CA GLU A 81 9.69 7.02 6.74
C GLU A 81 10.53 6.53 5.57
N GLN A 82 9.90 5.93 4.56
CA GLN A 82 10.58 5.43 3.37
C GLN A 82 11.01 6.51 2.41
N GLU A 83 10.19 7.55 2.21
CA GLU A 83 10.60 8.71 1.43
C GLU A 83 11.79 9.44 2.07
N LEU A 84 11.86 9.46 3.40
CA LEU A 84 13.01 10.00 4.14
C LEU A 84 14.25 9.11 4.00
N ALA A 85 14.11 7.79 4.07
CA ALA A 85 15.22 6.84 3.92
C ALA A 85 15.83 6.80 2.51
N LEU A 86 15.12 7.33 1.50
CA LEU A 86 15.57 7.44 0.12
C LEU A 86 16.32 8.76 -0.20
N ARG A 87 16.43 9.68 0.77
CA ARG A 87 17.18 10.95 0.66
C ARG A 87 18.55 10.84 1.29
#